data_AF-A0A3Q0F4D8-F1
#
_entry.id   AF-A0A3Q0F4D8-F1
#
_cell.length_a   1.000
_cell.length_b   1.000
_cell.length_c   1.000
_cell.angle_alpha   90.00
_cell.angle_beta   90.00
_cell.angle_gamma   90.00
#
_symmetry.space_group_name_H-M   'P 1'
#
loop_
_entity.id
_entity.type
_entity.pdbx_description
1 polymer ?
#
loop_
_entity_poly.entity_id
_entity_poly.type
_entity_poly.pdbx_seq_one_letter_code
_entity_poly.pdbx_strand_id
1 'polypeptide(L)'
;MFMYTSDVPLEGSLIVPTLVVAPSSPPFFKNHQWTWTPLEVALVTLQHHLLLILLFNQCCLGLNIQLQFTKRRLGCNWNLLVLIVAPIVMVYHSSFVNEDVESRACGCPLLPLKSHIKGPAPISDQDTTDIVDEAITFFRANVFFRNFDIKSPADKLLIYLTFYINVALKRLEGCRTLAEGTKAIINLGLEKVPVPGESGFPFPGLFPLPQSHDEAELFRNYLKQIREETSGRLLSVAYRPNGTPNKWWLAFAKRKFMNIIIP
;
A
#
# COMPACT_ATOMS: atom_id res chain seq x y z
N MET A 1 18.75 -1.05 -44.74
CA MET A 1 19.65 -1.72 -45.69
C MET A 1 20.97 -0.95 -45.71
N PHE A 2 22.05 -1.51 -45.14
CA PHE A 2 23.46 -1.06 -45.22
C PHE A 2 23.81 0.38 -44.73
N MET A 3 24.91 0.68 -44.02
CA MET A 3 25.98 -0.13 -43.40
C MET A 3 26.41 0.44 -42.04
N TYR A 4 27.16 -0.36 -41.27
CA TYR A 4 28.12 0.11 -40.26
C TYR A 4 29.24 0.95 -40.92
N THR A 5 29.73 1.97 -40.20
CA THR A 5 31.17 2.32 -40.19
C THR A 5 31.58 2.65 -38.76
N SER A 6 32.47 1.84 -38.22
CA SER A 6 33.22 2.10 -36.99
C SER A 6 34.36 3.08 -37.27
N ASP A 7 34.59 4.05 -36.39
CA ASP A 7 35.92 4.63 -36.19
C ASP A 7 36.07 5.19 -34.76
N VAL A 8 37.15 4.81 -34.09
CA VAL A 8 37.58 5.33 -32.78
C VAL A 8 39.01 5.84 -32.93
N PRO A 9 39.26 7.14 -32.71
CA PRO A 9 40.58 7.64 -32.38
C PRO A 9 40.71 7.95 -30.89
N LEU A 10 41.91 7.70 -30.34
CA LEU A 10 42.32 8.10 -29.00
C LEU A 10 42.89 9.53 -28.98
N GLU A 11 43.15 10.02 -27.77
CA GLU A 11 43.94 11.23 -27.41
C GLU A 11 43.27 12.62 -27.52
N GLY A 12 42.81 13.08 -26.34
CA GLY A 12 43.34 14.30 -25.71
C GLY A 12 43.12 15.68 -26.36
N SER A 13 42.20 16.47 -25.80
CA SER A 13 42.43 17.84 -25.28
C SER A 13 41.12 18.57 -24.94
N LEU A 14 41.15 19.40 -23.90
CA LEU A 14 40.02 20.25 -23.47
C LEU A 14 39.77 21.43 -24.42
N ILE A 15 38.55 21.57 -24.94
CA ILE A 15 37.99 22.87 -25.35
C ILE A 15 36.50 22.93 -24.97
N VAL A 16 36.09 23.94 -24.20
CA VAL A 16 34.68 24.23 -23.89
C VAL A 16 34.24 25.45 -24.72
N PRO A 17 33.20 25.35 -25.55
CA PRO A 17 32.58 26.52 -26.19
C PRO A 17 31.37 27.00 -25.40
N THR A 18 31.48 28.19 -24.81
CA THR A 18 30.34 28.98 -24.33
C THR A 18 29.59 29.59 -25.51
N LEU A 19 28.26 29.63 -25.48
CA LEU A 19 27.49 30.42 -26.44
C LEU A 19 26.31 31.14 -25.77
N VAL A 20 26.15 32.40 -26.15
CA VAL A 20 25.35 33.45 -25.50
C VAL A 20 23.98 33.55 -26.15
N VAL A 21 22.91 33.74 -25.36
CA VAL A 21 21.60 34.23 -25.85
C VAL A 21 21.00 35.24 -24.88
N ALA A 22 20.69 36.43 -25.39
CA ALA A 22 19.83 37.45 -24.80
C ALA A 22 19.49 38.50 -25.89
N PRO A 23 18.42 39.31 -25.76
CA PRO A 23 17.14 39.04 -25.11
C PRO A 23 15.92 39.46 -25.97
N SER A 24 14.75 38.84 -25.77
CA SER A 24 13.47 39.49 -26.04
C SER A 24 12.33 38.96 -25.14
N SER A 25 11.67 39.90 -24.47
CA SER A 25 10.46 39.77 -23.64
C SER A 25 9.91 41.20 -23.45
N PRO A 26 8.71 41.46 -22.88
CA PRO A 26 7.77 40.57 -22.17
C PRO A 26 6.31 40.79 -22.69
N PRO A 27 5.19 40.55 -21.96
CA PRO A 27 4.93 39.86 -20.68
C PRO A 27 3.82 38.76 -20.84
N PHE A 28 3.06 38.21 -19.86
CA PHE A 28 3.00 38.38 -18.39
C PHE A 28 2.41 37.13 -17.64
N PHE A 29 3.17 36.06 -17.37
CA PHE A 29 2.78 35.08 -16.32
C PHE A 29 4.02 34.42 -15.69
N LYS A 30 4.08 34.35 -14.36
CA LYS A 30 5.27 33.90 -13.61
C LYS A 30 5.25 32.38 -13.37
N ASN A 31 6.28 31.68 -13.85
CA ASN A 31 6.58 30.31 -13.41
C ASN A 31 7.26 30.34 -12.03
N HIS A 32 6.71 29.62 -11.05
CA HIS A 32 7.43 29.26 -9.84
C HIS A 32 8.18 27.94 -10.07
N GLN A 33 9.48 28.03 -10.29
CA GLN A 33 10.36 26.89 -10.47
C GLN A 33 10.97 26.51 -9.11
N TRP A 34 10.51 25.40 -8.52
CA TRP A 34 10.98 24.94 -7.21
C TRP A 34 12.39 24.34 -7.32
N THR A 35 13.42 25.15 -7.04
CA THR A 35 14.80 24.68 -6.91
C THR A 35 15.04 24.22 -5.47
N TRP A 36 15.06 22.91 -5.25
CA TRP A 36 15.40 22.33 -3.96
C TRP A 36 16.86 22.63 -3.60
N THR A 37 17.09 23.13 -2.39
CA THR A 37 18.43 23.29 -1.84
C THR A 37 19.07 21.93 -1.56
N PRO A 38 20.42 21.83 -1.56
CA PRO A 38 21.10 20.59 -1.16
C PRO A 38 20.72 20.10 0.24
N LEU A 39 20.31 21.02 1.13
CA LEU A 39 19.80 20.69 2.47
C LEU A 39 18.41 20.05 2.43
N GLU A 40 17.52 20.47 1.54
CA GLU A 40 16.19 19.85 1.37
C GLU A 40 16.32 18.47 0.71
N VAL A 41 17.19 18.32 -0.29
CA VAL A 41 17.50 17.00 -0.88
C VAL A 41 18.14 16.07 0.16
N ALA A 42 19.05 16.58 0.99
CA ALA A 42 19.63 15.84 2.12
C ALA A 42 18.56 15.48 3.17
N LEU A 43 17.62 16.38 3.50
CA LEU A 43 16.51 16.10 4.40
C LEU A 43 15.59 15.01 3.86
N VAL A 44 15.20 15.05 2.57
CA VAL A 44 14.33 14.03 1.96
C VAL A 44 15.03 12.67 1.86
N THR A 45 16.34 12.63 1.61
CA THR A 45 17.12 11.37 1.59
C THR A 45 17.43 10.85 2.99
N LEU A 46 17.72 11.71 3.97
CA LEU A 46 17.78 11.34 5.41
C LEU A 46 16.43 10.86 5.91
N GLN A 47 15.32 11.47 5.49
CA GLN A 47 13.98 11.06 5.88
C GLN A 47 13.60 9.71 5.25
N HIS A 48 13.97 9.44 4.00
CA HIS A 48 13.88 8.09 3.41
C HIS A 48 14.76 7.07 4.12
N HIS A 49 16.01 7.42 4.46
CA HIS A 49 16.89 6.54 5.22
C HIS A 49 16.39 6.29 6.64
N LEU A 50 15.88 7.31 7.35
CA LEU A 50 15.25 7.14 8.67
C LEU A 50 13.95 6.34 8.57
N LEU A 51 13.13 6.52 7.53
CA LEU A 51 11.93 5.71 7.34
C LEU A 51 12.29 4.24 7.07
N LEU A 52 13.28 3.99 6.21
CA LEU A 52 13.82 2.64 5.98
C LEU A 52 14.41 2.05 7.27
N ILE A 53 15.19 2.81 8.05
CA ILE A 53 15.76 2.38 9.33
C ILE A 53 14.63 2.12 10.35
N LEU A 54 13.60 2.96 10.43
CA LEU A 54 12.46 2.76 11.34
C LEU A 54 11.63 1.53 10.93
N LEU A 55 11.39 1.31 9.64
CA LEU A 55 10.75 0.09 9.13
C LEU A 55 11.61 -1.16 9.40
N PHE A 56 12.94 -1.06 9.27
CA PHE A 56 13.87 -2.14 9.62
C PHE A 56 13.84 -2.44 11.13
N ASN A 57 13.89 -1.40 11.97
CA ASN A 57 13.97 -1.49 13.42
C ASN A 57 12.62 -1.88 14.07
N GLN A 58 11.49 -1.45 13.50
CA GLN A 58 10.16 -1.94 13.87
C GLN A 58 9.91 -3.40 13.44
N CYS A 59 10.67 -3.91 12.46
CA CYS A 59 10.73 -5.33 12.15
C CYS A 59 11.59 -6.09 13.18
N CYS A 60 12.71 -5.51 13.65
CA CYS A 60 13.52 -6.06 14.73
C CYS A 60 12.77 -6.14 16.07
N LEU A 61 11.92 -5.16 16.39
CA LEU A 61 11.01 -5.16 17.55
C LEU A 61 9.95 -6.30 17.53
N GLY A 62 9.86 -7.08 16.44
CA GLY A 62 9.07 -8.31 16.37
C GLY A 62 9.75 -9.54 16.99
N LEU A 63 11.06 -9.49 17.26
CA LEU A 63 11.74 -10.45 18.14
C LEU A 63 11.82 -9.89 19.55
N ASN A 64 11.61 -10.76 20.55
CA ASN A 64 11.63 -10.40 21.96
C ASN A 64 13.07 -10.20 22.47
N ILE A 65 13.74 -9.15 21.99
CA ILE A 65 15.06 -8.74 22.45
C ILE A 65 14.88 -7.57 23.42
N GLN A 66 15.08 -7.85 24.71
CA GLN A 66 15.31 -6.86 25.76
C GLN A 66 16.59 -6.07 25.44
N LEU A 67 16.47 -5.06 24.58
CA LEU A 67 17.53 -4.09 24.33
C LEU A 67 17.64 -3.15 25.54
N GLN A 68 18.42 -3.59 26.51
CA GLN A 68 19.05 -2.76 27.53
C GLN A 68 19.94 -1.70 26.84
N PHE A 69 19.32 -0.65 26.31
CA PHE A 69 20.07 0.45 25.70
C PHE A 69 20.89 1.15 26.78
N THR A 70 22.21 1.08 26.61
CA THR A 70 23.21 1.49 27.56
C THR A 70 23.05 2.96 27.95
N LYS A 71 22.80 3.20 29.23
CA LYS A 71 22.68 4.50 29.90
C LYS A 71 24.02 5.28 29.84
N ARG A 72 24.38 5.85 28.68
CA ARG A 72 25.55 6.75 28.53
C ARG A 72 25.27 8.01 27.70
N ARG A 73 24.79 9.02 28.42
CA ARG A 73 25.40 10.37 28.48
C ARG A 73 25.62 11.11 27.13
N LEU A 74 24.53 11.54 26.50
CA LEU A 74 24.51 12.79 25.74
C LEU A 74 23.41 13.70 26.33
N GLY A 75 23.79 14.92 26.70
CA GLY A 75 22.95 15.88 27.43
C GLY A 75 21.96 16.63 26.54
N CYS A 76 21.21 15.92 25.70
CA CYS A 76 20.18 16.51 24.84
C CYS A 76 18.82 16.41 25.52
N ASN A 77 18.04 17.50 25.51
CA ASN A 77 16.70 17.53 26.10
C ASN A 77 15.73 16.66 25.27
N TRP A 78 15.34 15.50 25.81
CA TRP A 78 14.52 14.51 25.13
C TRP A 78 13.16 15.05 24.68
N ASN A 79 12.62 16.05 25.37
CA ASN A 79 11.34 16.69 25.01
C ASN A 79 11.40 17.42 23.66
N LEU A 80 12.58 17.86 23.22
CA LEU A 80 12.74 18.51 21.90
C LEU A 80 12.90 17.48 20.76
N LEU A 81 13.52 16.33 21.04
CA LEU A 81 13.72 15.27 20.04
C LEU A 81 12.40 14.55 19.70
N VAL A 82 11.48 14.43 20.67
CA VAL A 82 10.13 13.86 20.48
C VAL A 82 9.27 14.70 19.52
N LEU A 83 9.52 16.01 19.43
CA LEU A 83 8.76 16.91 18.54
C LEU A 83 9.26 16.92 17.09
N ILE A 84 10.53 16.61 16.85
CA ILE A 84 11.14 16.63 15.50
C ILE A 84 10.90 15.32 14.73
N VAL A 85 10.54 14.23 15.43
CA VAL A 85 10.17 12.94 14.82
C VAL A 85 8.75 12.55 15.20
N ALA A 86 7.80 13.48 15.07
CA ALA A 86 6.46 13.09 14.66
C ALA A 86 6.58 12.64 13.19
N PRO A 87 6.54 11.32 12.89
CA PRO A 87 6.76 10.91 11.53
C PRO A 87 5.54 11.36 10.71
N ILE A 88 5.78 12.18 9.68
CA ILE A 88 4.81 12.43 8.62
C ILE A 88 4.74 11.15 7.77
N VAL A 89 4.23 10.06 8.38
CA VAL A 89 3.89 8.85 7.65
C VAL A 89 2.64 9.24 6.86
N MET A 90 2.79 9.39 5.56
CA MET A 90 1.64 9.63 4.69
C MET A 90 0.82 8.36 4.62
N VAL A 91 -0.49 8.47 4.88
CA VAL A 91 -1.45 7.41 4.55
C VAL A 91 -1.52 7.32 3.03
N TYR A 92 -1.43 6.11 2.49
CA TYR A 92 -1.60 5.88 1.05
C TYR A 92 -3.08 5.70 0.76
N HIS A 93 -3.62 6.60 -0.04
CA HIS A 93 -5.01 6.59 -0.54
C HIS A 93 -5.06 5.88 -1.89
N SER A 94 -6.26 5.43 -2.27
CA SER A 94 -6.47 4.83 -3.58
C SER A 94 -6.34 5.86 -4.70
N SER A 95 -5.72 5.50 -5.83
CA SER A 95 -5.66 6.39 -7.00
C SER A 95 -6.98 6.42 -7.79
N PHE A 96 -7.89 5.48 -7.54
CA PHE A 96 -9.22 5.43 -8.13
C PHE A 96 -10.13 6.51 -7.53
N VAL A 97 -10.10 7.71 -8.10
CA VAL A 97 -10.98 8.83 -7.72
C VAL A 97 -12.27 8.89 -8.56
N ASN A 98 -12.31 8.17 -9.69
CA ASN A 98 -13.33 8.31 -10.74
C ASN A 98 -14.78 8.36 -10.23
N GLU A 99 -15.46 9.47 -10.56
CA GLU A 99 -16.88 9.65 -10.29
C GLU A 99 -17.75 8.80 -11.24
N ASP A 100 -17.23 8.45 -12.42
CA ASP A 100 -17.90 7.74 -13.52
C ASP A 100 -18.23 6.26 -13.24
N VAL A 101 -17.95 5.74 -12.04
CA VAL A 101 -18.37 4.38 -11.66
C VAL A 101 -19.87 4.39 -11.37
N GLU A 102 -20.67 4.06 -12.40
CA GLU A 102 -22.14 3.99 -12.37
C GLU A 102 -22.67 3.04 -11.29
N SER A 103 -22.00 1.90 -11.09
CA SER A 103 -22.43 0.88 -10.12
C SER A 103 -21.77 1.10 -8.76
N ARG A 104 -22.60 1.36 -7.75
CA ARG A 104 -22.17 1.58 -6.36
C ARG A 104 -23.05 0.78 -5.40
N ALA A 105 -22.47 0.26 -4.33
CA ALA A 105 -23.19 -0.45 -3.27
C ALA A 105 -22.54 -0.16 -1.91
N CYS A 106 -23.36 0.02 -0.87
CA CYS A 106 -22.95 0.40 0.48
C CYS A 106 -21.96 1.59 0.48
N GLY A 107 -22.22 2.59 -0.37
CA GLY A 107 -21.40 3.79 -0.52
C GLY A 107 -19.96 3.55 -1.01
N CYS A 108 -19.72 2.44 -1.72
CA CYS A 108 -18.47 2.07 -2.37
C CYS A 108 -18.67 1.88 -3.89
N PRO A 109 -17.67 2.21 -4.73
CA PRO A 109 -17.71 1.96 -6.16
C PRO A 109 -17.44 0.48 -6.47
N LEU A 110 -18.15 -0.13 -7.41
CA LEU A 110 -17.80 -1.47 -7.91
C LEU A 110 -16.67 -1.33 -8.93
N LEU A 111 -15.44 -1.20 -8.43
CA LEU A 111 -14.25 -1.06 -9.27
C LEU A 111 -13.99 -2.33 -10.10
N PRO A 112 -13.54 -2.19 -11.36
CA PRO A 112 -13.11 -3.30 -12.19
C PRO A 112 -11.96 -4.10 -11.56
N LEU A 113 -11.90 -5.41 -11.86
CA LEU A 113 -10.87 -6.33 -11.37
C LEU A 113 -10.30 -7.17 -12.51
N LYS A 114 -8.99 -7.44 -12.49
CA LYS A 114 -8.39 -8.47 -13.37
C LYS A 114 -8.60 -9.86 -12.77
N SER A 115 -9.85 -10.33 -12.75
CA SER A 115 -10.24 -11.59 -12.13
C SER A 115 -10.91 -12.54 -13.11
N HIS A 116 -10.64 -13.84 -12.95
CA HIS A 116 -11.38 -14.92 -13.61
C HIS A 116 -12.54 -15.46 -12.75
N ILE A 117 -12.73 -14.89 -11.56
CA ILE A 117 -13.73 -15.31 -10.57
C ILE A 117 -15.07 -14.66 -10.91
N LYS A 118 -16.14 -15.47 -10.92
CA LYS A 118 -17.50 -14.99 -11.18
C LYS A 118 -17.97 -14.08 -10.05
N GLY A 119 -18.46 -12.90 -10.39
CA GLY A 119 -19.07 -11.96 -9.46
C GLY A 119 -19.49 -10.66 -10.15
N PRO A 120 -19.99 -9.67 -9.39
CA PRO A 120 -20.55 -8.44 -9.95
C PRO A 120 -19.52 -7.37 -10.31
N ALA A 121 -18.22 -7.58 -10.04
CA ALA A 121 -17.18 -6.64 -10.47
C ALA A 121 -17.07 -6.63 -12.01
N PRO A 122 -16.94 -5.45 -12.65
CA PRO A 122 -16.56 -5.36 -14.05
C PRO A 122 -15.20 -6.05 -14.29
N ILE A 123 -15.04 -6.66 -15.46
CA ILE A 123 -13.76 -7.28 -15.86
C ILE A 123 -12.82 -6.16 -16.33
N SER A 124 -11.57 -6.20 -15.88
CA SER A 124 -10.50 -5.30 -16.32
C SER A 124 -9.40 -6.07 -17.05
N ASP A 125 -8.65 -5.37 -17.91
CA ASP A 125 -7.54 -5.94 -18.66
C ASP A 125 -6.37 -6.30 -17.74
N GLN A 126 -5.68 -7.42 -18.00
CA GLN A 126 -4.65 -7.96 -17.12
C GLN A 126 -3.42 -7.04 -16.95
N ASP A 127 -3.16 -6.17 -17.93
CA ASP A 127 -2.07 -5.20 -17.92
C ASP A 127 -2.36 -3.95 -17.07
N THR A 128 -3.61 -3.78 -16.62
CA THR A 128 -4.00 -2.66 -15.75
C THR A 128 -3.76 -2.99 -14.27
N THR A 129 -3.51 -1.94 -13.47
CA THR A 129 -3.48 -2.06 -12.01
C THR A 129 -4.90 -1.99 -11.49
N ASP A 130 -5.27 -2.87 -10.55
CA ASP A 130 -6.58 -2.80 -9.88
C ASP A 130 -6.46 -2.48 -8.38
N ILE A 131 -7.61 -2.32 -7.71
CA ILE A 131 -7.68 -1.98 -6.28
C ILE A 131 -7.05 -3.05 -5.36
N VAL A 132 -6.95 -4.31 -5.81
CA VAL A 132 -6.30 -5.40 -5.06
C VAL A 132 -4.78 -5.26 -5.13
N ASP A 133 -4.24 -4.88 -6.29
CA ASP A 133 -2.81 -4.57 -6.44
C ASP A 133 -2.41 -3.35 -5.60
N GLU A 134 -3.22 -2.27 -5.62
CA GLU A 134 -3.02 -1.10 -4.75
C GLU A 134 -3.00 -1.51 -3.28
N ALA A 135 -4.00 -2.30 -2.84
CA ALA A 135 -4.11 -2.73 -1.45
C ALA A 135 -2.92 -3.58 -1.00
N ILE A 136 -2.44 -4.52 -1.81
CA ILE A 136 -1.24 -5.32 -1.50
C ILE A 136 0.00 -4.42 -1.47
N THR A 137 0.12 -3.48 -2.41
CA THR A 137 1.28 -2.55 -2.49
C THR A 137 1.34 -1.63 -1.28
N PHE A 138 0.22 -1.01 -0.90
CA PHE A 138 0.14 -0.05 0.21
C PHE A 138 0.04 -0.70 1.59
N PHE A 139 -0.33 -1.99 1.67
CA PHE A 139 -0.55 -2.73 2.93
C PHE A 139 0.53 -2.47 3.98
N ARG A 140 1.81 -2.61 3.61
CA ARG A 140 2.95 -2.57 4.55
C ARG A 140 3.15 -1.19 5.18
N ALA A 141 2.64 -0.12 4.56
CA ALA A 141 2.57 1.20 5.17
C ALA A 141 1.25 1.40 5.92
N ASN A 142 0.12 1.14 5.25
CA ASN A 142 -1.22 1.42 5.78
C ASN A 142 -1.56 0.63 7.05
N VAL A 143 -1.02 -0.58 7.24
CA VAL A 143 -1.23 -1.42 8.44
C VAL A 143 -0.77 -0.78 9.76
N PHE A 144 0.16 0.19 9.73
CA PHE A 144 0.63 0.87 10.94
C PHE A 144 -0.33 1.94 11.46
N PHE A 145 -1.29 2.39 10.65
CA PHE A 145 -2.17 3.48 11.00
C PHE A 145 -3.38 3.01 11.81
N ARG A 146 -3.73 3.83 12.81
CA ARG A 146 -4.95 3.66 13.62
C ARG A 146 -6.13 4.44 13.08
N ASN A 147 -5.84 5.60 12.48
CA ASN A 147 -6.82 6.51 11.89
C ASN A 147 -6.52 6.56 10.39
N PHE A 148 -7.55 6.42 9.57
CA PHE A 148 -7.48 6.54 8.12
C PHE A 148 -8.50 7.61 7.71
N ASP A 149 -8.03 8.70 7.10
CA ASP A 149 -8.89 9.76 6.58
C ASP A 149 -9.44 9.34 5.21
N ILE A 150 -10.70 9.62 4.91
CA ILE A 150 -11.38 9.08 3.72
C ILE A 150 -11.50 10.20 2.69
N LYS A 151 -10.70 10.14 1.63
CA LYS A 151 -10.69 11.16 0.57
C LYS A 151 -11.51 10.76 -0.64
N SER A 152 -11.61 9.46 -0.93
CA SER A 152 -12.40 8.92 -2.03
C SER A 152 -13.35 7.79 -1.58
N PRO A 153 -14.40 7.48 -2.34
CA PRO A 153 -15.20 6.27 -2.13
C PRO A 153 -14.37 4.97 -2.24
N ALA A 154 -13.29 4.97 -3.04
CA ALA A 154 -12.38 3.82 -3.18
C ALA A 154 -11.49 3.59 -1.95
N ASP A 155 -11.18 4.63 -1.16
CA ASP A 155 -10.46 4.46 0.12
C ASP A 155 -11.18 3.49 1.07
N LYS A 156 -12.52 3.42 1.02
CA LYS A 156 -13.29 2.44 1.81
C LYS A 156 -12.98 0.99 1.42
N LEU A 157 -12.79 0.72 0.13
CA LEU A 157 -12.35 -0.59 -0.37
C LEU A 157 -10.88 -0.84 0.01
N LEU A 158 -10.02 0.17 -0.08
CA LEU A 158 -8.61 0.06 0.33
C LEU A 158 -8.48 -0.26 1.84
N ILE A 159 -9.30 0.37 2.68
CA ILE A 159 -9.45 0.05 4.12
C ILE A 159 -9.94 -1.39 4.31
N TYR A 160 -10.99 -1.80 3.59
CA TYR A 160 -11.53 -3.17 3.66
C TYR A 160 -10.49 -4.23 3.30
N LEU A 161 -9.76 -4.02 2.19
CA LEU A 161 -8.72 -4.92 1.72
C LEU A 161 -7.51 -4.93 2.66
N THR A 162 -7.10 -3.78 3.19
CA THR A 162 -6.02 -3.70 4.20
C THR A 162 -6.37 -4.50 5.46
N PHE A 163 -7.62 -4.44 5.92
CA PHE A 163 -8.12 -5.32 6.99
C PHE A 163 -8.10 -6.79 6.57
N TYR A 164 -8.65 -7.13 5.40
CA TYR A 164 -8.72 -8.52 4.94
C TYR A 164 -7.33 -9.16 4.79
N ILE A 165 -6.34 -8.44 4.28
CA ILE A 165 -4.94 -8.90 4.21
C ILE A 165 -4.40 -9.19 5.62
N ASN A 166 -4.73 -8.39 6.64
CA ASN A 166 -4.36 -8.73 8.03
C ASN A 166 -5.02 -10.04 8.52
N VAL A 167 -6.31 -10.24 8.23
CA VAL A 167 -7.01 -11.51 8.56
C VAL A 167 -6.35 -12.70 7.85
N ALA A 168 -6.03 -12.56 6.57
CA ALA A 168 -5.41 -13.61 5.77
C ALA A 168 -3.98 -13.93 6.23
N LEU A 169 -3.15 -12.91 6.52
CA LEU A 169 -1.83 -13.11 7.12
C LEU A 169 -1.92 -13.76 8.51
N LYS A 170 -2.94 -13.42 9.30
CA LYS A 170 -3.21 -14.07 10.59
C LYS A 170 -3.55 -15.55 10.43
N ARG A 171 -4.39 -15.89 9.44
CA ARG A 171 -4.72 -17.29 9.09
C ARG A 171 -3.49 -18.05 8.58
N LEU A 172 -2.57 -17.40 7.86
CA LEU A 172 -1.32 -17.98 7.38
C LEU A 172 -0.22 -18.14 8.45
N GLU A 173 -0.29 -17.46 9.60
CA GLU A 173 0.79 -17.44 10.61
C GLU A 173 1.19 -18.86 11.09
N GLY A 174 0.24 -19.80 11.11
CA GLY A 174 0.47 -21.20 11.49
C GLY A 174 0.85 -22.15 10.34
N CYS A 175 0.70 -21.73 9.08
CA CYS A 175 0.91 -22.59 7.91
C CYS A 175 2.40 -22.67 7.55
N ARG A 176 2.98 -23.87 7.59
CA ARG A 176 4.41 -24.10 7.38
C ARG A 176 4.74 -24.38 5.92
N THR A 177 3.77 -24.86 5.15
CA THR A 177 3.92 -25.19 3.72
C THR A 177 2.97 -24.36 2.86
N LEU A 178 3.34 -24.15 1.59
CA LEU A 178 2.47 -23.52 0.60
C LEU A 178 1.13 -24.27 0.46
N ALA A 179 1.11 -25.60 0.49
CA ALA A 179 -0.11 -26.39 0.37
C ALA A 179 -1.10 -26.14 1.53
N GLU A 180 -0.59 -26.08 2.77
CA GLU A 180 -1.38 -25.70 3.95
C GLU A 180 -1.91 -24.27 3.81
N GLY A 181 -1.03 -23.32 3.43
CA GLY A 181 -1.39 -21.92 3.25
C GLY A 181 -2.47 -21.70 2.20
N THR A 182 -2.31 -22.32 1.03
CA THR A 182 -3.28 -22.30 -0.07
C THR A 182 -4.65 -22.81 0.38
N LYS A 183 -4.71 -23.95 1.07
CA LYS A 183 -5.98 -24.47 1.63
C LYS A 183 -6.59 -23.53 2.66
N ALA A 184 -5.78 -22.98 3.56
CA ALA A 184 -6.24 -22.10 4.64
C ALA A 184 -6.79 -20.75 4.11
N ILE A 185 -6.16 -20.20 3.07
CA ILE A 185 -6.58 -18.96 2.41
C ILE A 185 -7.79 -19.17 1.49
N ILE A 186 -7.85 -20.25 0.69
CA ILE A 186 -9.04 -20.55 -0.13
C ILE A 186 -10.28 -20.68 0.77
N ASN A 187 -10.17 -21.41 1.88
CA ASN A 187 -11.26 -21.53 2.85
C ASN A 187 -11.69 -20.15 3.39
N LEU A 188 -10.74 -19.25 3.69
CA LEU A 188 -11.02 -17.89 4.17
C LEU A 188 -11.69 -17.00 3.10
N GLY A 189 -11.37 -17.18 1.82
CA GLY A 189 -12.05 -16.50 0.70
C GLY A 189 -13.51 -16.91 0.57
N LEU A 190 -13.80 -18.20 0.79
CA LEU A 190 -15.13 -18.79 0.67
C LEU A 190 -16.04 -18.60 1.91
N GLU A 191 -15.49 -18.16 3.05
CA GLU A 191 -16.26 -17.87 4.28
C GLU A 191 -17.34 -16.79 4.04
N LYS A 192 -18.52 -16.93 4.69
CA LYS A 192 -19.64 -16.00 4.53
C LYS A 192 -19.18 -14.57 4.87
N VAL A 193 -19.26 -13.68 3.90
CA VAL A 193 -18.91 -12.27 4.07
C VAL A 193 -20.07 -11.53 4.75
N PRO A 194 -19.86 -10.88 5.91
CA PRO A 194 -20.87 -10.00 6.50
C PRO A 194 -20.90 -8.66 5.76
N VAL A 195 -22.07 -8.02 5.73
CA VAL A 195 -22.29 -6.67 5.15
C VAL A 195 -22.68 -5.65 6.23
N PRO A 196 -22.65 -4.32 5.96
CA PRO A 196 -22.96 -3.30 6.96
C PRO A 196 -24.33 -3.52 7.60
N GLY A 197 -24.37 -3.54 8.94
CA GLY A 197 -25.57 -3.84 9.72
C GLY A 197 -25.71 -5.30 10.17
N GLU A 198 -24.97 -6.25 9.58
CA GLU A 198 -24.93 -7.63 10.07
C GLU A 198 -23.96 -7.80 11.26
N SER A 199 -24.22 -8.80 12.10
CA SER A 199 -23.29 -9.20 13.15
C SER A 199 -21.98 -9.71 12.54
N GLY A 200 -20.85 -9.29 13.12
CA GLY A 200 -19.52 -9.60 12.61
C GLY A 200 -18.98 -8.66 11.53
N PHE A 201 -19.72 -7.65 11.08
CA PHE A 201 -19.16 -6.61 10.21
C PHE A 201 -18.14 -5.74 10.99
N PRO A 202 -16.87 -5.64 10.56
CA PRO A 202 -15.78 -5.13 11.39
C PRO A 202 -15.66 -3.60 11.45
N PHE A 203 -16.44 -2.86 10.65
CA PHE A 203 -16.32 -1.40 10.52
C PHE A 203 -17.60 -0.66 10.91
N PRO A 204 -17.76 -0.23 12.18
CA PRO A 204 -18.91 0.57 12.60
C PRO A 204 -18.88 1.96 11.93
N GLY A 205 -19.98 2.36 11.30
CA GLY A 205 -20.19 3.72 10.75
C GLY A 205 -19.39 4.08 9.47
N LEU A 206 -18.40 3.29 9.07
CA LEU A 206 -17.58 3.56 7.87
C LEU A 206 -18.35 3.38 6.55
N PHE A 207 -19.25 2.41 6.54
CA PHE A 207 -20.09 2.07 5.38
C PHE A 207 -21.56 2.40 5.74
N PRO A 208 -22.32 3.09 4.87
CA PRO A 208 -23.77 3.18 5.05
C PRO A 208 -24.40 1.78 5.02
N LEU A 209 -25.54 1.66 5.68
CA LEU A 209 -26.37 0.45 5.63
C LEU A 209 -26.93 0.28 4.20
N PRO A 210 -27.08 -0.97 3.72
CA PRO A 210 -27.75 -1.23 2.44
C PRO A 210 -29.21 -0.76 2.50
N GLN A 211 -29.68 -0.11 1.45
CA GLN A 211 -31.03 0.41 1.31
C GLN A 211 -32.04 -0.69 0.93
N SER A 212 -31.57 -1.76 0.29
CA SER A 212 -32.37 -2.91 -0.13
C SER A 212 -31.64 -4.23 0.12
N HIS A 213 -32.40 -5.33 0.12
CA HIS A 213 -31.83 -6.69 0.15
C HIS A 213 -30.91 -6.94 -1.06
N ASP A 214 -31.28 -6.41 -2.24
CA ASP A 214 -30.52 -6.61 -3.47
C ASP A 214 -29.19 -5.84 -3.44
N GLU A 215 -29.15 -4.63 -2.86
CA GLU A 215 -27.89 -3.90 -2.62
C GLU A 215 -27.01 -4.65 -1.61
N ALA A 216 -27.60 -5.20 -0.54
CA ALA A 216 -26.88 -6.00 0.44
C ALA A 216 -26.22 -7.23 -0.20
N GLU A 217 -26.94 -7.94 -1.06
CA GLU A 217 -26.44 -9.14 -1.74
C GLU A 217 -25.47 -8.81 -2.89
N LEU A 218 -25.68 -7.72 -3.61
CA LEU A 218 -24.71 -7.17 -4.57
C LEU A 218 -23.37 -6.85 -3.89
N PHE A 219 -23.42 -6.12 -2.77
CA PHE A 219 -22.21 -5.79 -2.01
C PHE A 219 -21.56 -7.03 -1.41
N ARG A 220 -22.34 -7.99 -0.88
CA ARG A 220 -21.82 -9.27 -0.37
C ARG A 220 -21.04 -10.03 -1.44
N ASN A 221 -21.60 -10.14 -2.65
CA ASN A 221 -20.98 -10.86 -3.74
C ASN A 221 -19.75 -10.13 -4.31
N TYR A 222 -19.77 -8.79 -4.37
CA TYR A 222 -18.58 -8.00 -4.71
C TYR A 222 -17.46 -8.20 -3.68
N LEU A 223 -17.78 -8.08 -2.39
CA LEU A 223 -16.82 -8.29 -1.30
C LEU A 223 -16.27 -9.73 -1.26
N LYS A 224 -17.07 -10.73 -1.64
CA LYS A 224 -16.61 -12.12 -1.80
C LYS A 224 -15.63 -12.25 -2.96
N GLN A 225 -15.95 -11.70 -4.13
CA GLN A 225 -15.09 -11.74 -5.31
C GLN A 225 -13.71 -11.10 -5.05
N ILE A 226 -13.66 -9.90 -4.45
CA ILE A 226 -12.37 -9.26 -4.10
C ILE A 226 -11.58 -10.05 -3.04
N ARG A 227 -12.24 -10.78 -2.13
CA ARG A 227 -11.58 -11.62 -1.12
C ARG A 227 -10.90 -12.84 -1.75
N GLU A 228 -11.60 -13.54 -2.64
CA GLU A 228 -11.03 -14.70 -3.34
C GLU A 228 -9.87 -14.29 -4.26
N GLU A 229 -9.99 -13.15 -4.95
CA GLU A 229 -8.92 -12.60 -5.79
C GLU A 229 -7.71 -12.15 -4.96
N THR A 230 -7.94 -11.38 -3.87
CA THR A 230 -6.88 -10.97 -2.93
C THR A 230 -6.20 -12.19 -2.31
N SER A 231 -6.97 -13.22 -1.97
CA SER A 231 -6.47 -14.50 -1.45
C SER A 231 -5.47 -15.16 -2.40
N GLY A 232 -5.82 -15.29 -3.69
CA GLY A 232 -4.94 -15.85 -4.71
C GLY A 232 -3.64 -15.07 -4.85
N ARG A 233 -3.73 -13.74 -4.97
CA ARG A 233 -2.55 -12.88 -5.13
C ARG A 233 -1.68 -12.81 -3.87
N LEU A 234 -2.28 -12.78 -2.67
CA LEU A 234 -1.54 -12.69 -1.41
C LEU A 234 -0.64 -13.90 -1.16
N LEU A 235 -1.02 -15.11 -1.62
CA LEU A 235 -0.17 -16.30 -1.52
C LEU A 235 1.19 -16.10 -2.21
N SER A 236 1.22 -15.40 -3.35
CA SER A 236 2.45 -15.15 -4.13
C SER A 236 3.48 -14.26 -3.41
N VAL A 237 3.03 -13.42 -2.47
CA VAL A 237 3.92 -12.56 -1.67
C VAL A 237 4.18 -13.13 -0.26
N ALA A 238 3.21 -13.87 0.29
CA ALA A 238 3.30 -14.50 1.60
C ALA A 238 4.14 -15.79 1.61
N TYR A 239 4.35 -16.44 0.45
CA TYR A 239 5.27 -17.55 0.27
C TYR A 239 6.36 -17.21 -0.76
N ARG A 240 7.51 -17.85 -0.63
CA ARG A 240 8.58 -17.80 -1.65
C ARG A 240 8.33 -18.83 -2.76
N PRO A 241 8.97 -18.69 -3.94
CA PRO A 241 8.92 -19.69 -5.01
C PRO A 241 9.32 -21.12 -4.57
N ASN A 242 10.15 -21.26 -3.54
CA ASN A 242 10.52 -22.56 -2.94
C ASN A 242 9.48 -23.11 -1.93
N GLY A 243 8.28 -22.54 -1.87
CA GLY A 243 7.20 -22.95 -0.97
C GLY A 243 7.38 -22.58 0.51
N THR A 244 8.46 -21.88 0.88
CA THR A 244 8.70 -21.49 2.28
C THR A 244 7.96 -20.21 2.68
N PRO A 245 7.46 -20.08 3.92
CA PRO A 245 6.77 -18.88 4.39
C PRO A 245 7.68 -17.63 4.37
N ASN A 246 7.13 -16.50 3.91
CA ASN A 246 7.84 -15.23 3.84
C ASN A 246 7.72 -14.45 5.15
N LYS A 247 8.71 -14.62 6.03
CA LYS A 247 8.79 -13.95 7.35
C LYS A 247 8.55 -12.43 7.30
N TRP A 248 8.92 -11.76 6.20
CA TRP A 248 8.78 -10.30 6.07
C TRP A 248 7.32 -9.85 5.86
N TRP A 249 6.46 -10.74 5.35
CA TRP A 249 5.02 -10.53 5.27
C TRP A 249 4.31 -11.07 6.51
N LEU A 250 4.65 -12.28 6.96
CA LEU A 250 4.02 -12.88 8.14
C LEU A 250 4.34 -12.17 9.46
N ALA A 251 5.42 -11.37 9.54
CA ALA A 251 5.67 -10.49 10.69
C ALA A 251 4.51 -9.50 10.97
N PHE A 252 3.70 -9.16 9.96
CA PHE A 252 2.55 -8.28 10.10
C PHE A 252 1.31 -8.99 10.69
N ALA A 253 1.25 -10.32 10.72
CA ALA A 253 0.12 -11.10 11.23
C ALA A 253 -0.27 -10.80 12.69
N LYS A 254 0.66 -10.24 13.49
CA LYS A 254 0.43 -9.85 14.89
C LYS A 254 0.01 -8.38 15.05
N ARG A 255 -0.02 -7.59 13.98
CA ARG A 255 -0.48 -6.20 13.99
C ARG A 255 -2.02 -6.16 13.90
N LYS A 256 -2.60 -5.04 14.36
CA LYS A 256 -4.03 -4.75 14.23
C LYS A 256 -4.17 -3.45 13.46
N PHE A 257 -4.78 -3.50 12.29
CA PHE A 257 -5.14 -2.31 11.53
C PHE A 257 -6.36 -1.62 12.17
N MET A 258 -6.31 -0.30 12.34
CA MET A 258 -7.34 0.51 13.00
C MET A 258 -7.82 -0.01 14.37
N ASN A 259 -6.96 -0.73 15.10
CA ASN A 259 -7.28 -1.44 16.35
C ASN A 259 -8.42 -2.47 16.26
N ILE A 260 -8.90 -2.82 15.06
CA ILE A 260 -9.97 -3.79 14.86
C ILE A 260 -9.52 -5.16 15.39
N ILE A 261 -10.42 -5.85 16.08
CA ILE A 261 -10.18 -7.22 16.54
C ILE A 261 -10.39 -8.15 15.34
N ILE A 262 -9.30 -8.77 14.91
CA ILE A 262 -9.33 -9.86 13.93
C ILE A 262 -9.99 -11.08 14.62
N PRO A 263 -11.09 -11.64 14.06
CA PRO A 263 -11.72 -12.86 14.58
C PRO A 263 -10.88 -14.11 14.30
#